data_AF-A0AA38UGF7-F1
#
_entry.id   AF-A0AA38UGF7-F1
#
_cell.length_a   1.000
_cell.length_b   1.000
_cell.length_c   1.000
_cell.angle_alpha   90.00
_cell.angle_beta   90.00
_cell.angle_gamma   90.00
#
_symmetry.space_group_name_H-M   'P 1'
#
loop_
_entity.id
_entity.type
_entity.pdbx_description
1 polymer ?
#
loop_
_entity_poly.entity_id
_entity_poly.type
_entity_poly.pdbx_seq_one_letter_code
_entity_poly.pdbx_strand_id
1 'polypeptide(L)'
;MTRLTPMEVQRIAHKAVTIFRENAMNCCLFGSLACYMWGMVYRDPKDVDLVVLDNEWRGTEELKELLVETDRNFYLVPSRDPDATYRVLYYAVGPGCSCKIDILTTGHSTSLHLPPVPFEEVLTFVALPVMPLLPLLLMKIQGWLAHRESQKAHERAKVPQDAADVRVMLYIAVQKEVHIHDPECEWMPLWFVRQMKFRVFKFVREYPDSLEDWNRLGITQTIV
;
A
#
# COMPACT_ATOMS: atom_id res chain seq x y z
N MET A 1 0.60 -22.57 14.66
CA MET A 1 0.44 -21.10 14.63
C MET A 1 -0.87 -20.80 13.97
N THR A 2 -1.78 -20.10 14.66
CA THR A 2 -3.04 -19.66 14.07
C THR A 2 -2.74 -18.61 12.99
N ARG A 3 -3.22 -18.84 11.78
CA ARG A 3 -3.04 -17.93 10.64
C ARG A 3 -4.07 -16.80 10.78
N LEU A 4 -3.62 -15.55 10.61
CA LEU A 4 -4.51 -14.39 10.58
C LEU A 4 -5.52 -14.53 9.43
N THR A 5 -6.79 -14.34 9.77
CA THR A 5 -7.89 -14.25 8.81
C THR A 5 -7.99 -12.81 8.27
N PRO A 6 -8.53 -12.60 7.04
CA PRO A 6 -8.77 -11.26 6.53
C PRO A 6 -9.62 -10.38 7.46
N MET A 7 -10.59 -10.99 8.15
CA MET A 7 -11.46 -10.29 9.10
C MET A 7 -10.69 -9.81 10.34
N GLU A 8 -9.73 -10.60 10.85
CA GLU A 8 -8.85 -10.15 11.93
C GLU A 8 -7.98 -8.98 11.48
N VAL A 9 -7.39 -9.06 10.28
CA VAL A 9 -6.55 -7.97 9.74
C VAL A 9 -7.38 -6.69 9.55
N GLN A 10 -8.63 -6.79 9.07
CA GLN A 10 -9.56 -5.64 8.98
C GLN A 10 -9.88 -5.03 10.35
N ARG A 11 -10.10 -5.86 11.39
CA ARG A 11 -10.36 -5.37 12.76
C ARG A 11 -9.15 -4.64 13.34
N ILE A 12 -7.94 -5.10 13.03
CA ILE A 12 -6.69 -4.46 13.46
C ILE A 12 -6.50 -3.13 12.74
N ALA A 13 -6.73 -3.11 11.42
CA ALA A 13 -6.74 -1.89 10.64
C ALA A 13 -7.75 -0.87 11.21
N HIS A 14 -8.97 -1.31 11.55
CA HIS A 14 -9.99 -0.45 12.12
C HIS A 14 -9.55 0.19 13.43
N LYS A 15 -8.87 -0.57 14.31
CA LYS A 15 -8.29 -0.03 15.55
C LYS A 15 -7.26 1.06 15.28
N ALA A 16 -6.29 0.80 14.40
CA ALA A 16 -5.25 1.77 14.07
C ALA A 16 -5.84 3.05 13.45
N VAL A 17 -6.76 2.90 12.48
CA VAL A 17 -7.47 4.01 11.83
C VAL A 17 -8.27 4.82 12.85
N THR A 18 -8.94 4.17 13.80
CA THR A 18 -9.72 4.84 14.84
C THR A 18 -8.82 5.69 15.74
N ILE A 19 -7.68 5.14 16.19
CA ILE A 19 -6.72 5.88 17.01
C ILE A 19 -6.18 7.10 16.26
N PHE A 20 -5.81 6.97 14.98
CA PHE A 20 -5.37 8.12 14.20
C PHE A 20 -6.46 9.18 14.04
N ARG A 21 -7.70 8.76 13.74
CA ARG A 21 -8.84 9.68 13.62
C ARG A 21 -9.13 10.43 14.93
N GLU A 22 -9.10 9.75 16.06
CA GLU A 22 -9.29 10.34 17.40
C GLU A 22 -8.19 11.35 17.75
N ASN A 23 -7.03 11.24 17.10
CA ASN A 23 -5.91 12.17 17.21
C ASN A 23 -5.82 13.15 16.03
N ALA A 24 -6.95 13.39 15.34
CA ALA A 24 -7.09 14.34 14.23
C ALA A 24 -6.11 14.09 13.06
N MET A 25 -5.76 12.84 12.80
CA MET A 25 -4.93 12.43 11.66
C MET A 25 -5.74 11.58 10.69
N ASN A 26 -5.69 11.94 9.41
CA ASN A 26 -6.24 11.13 8.36
C ASN A 26 -5.21 10.11 7.86
N CYS A 27 -5.69 8.91 7.56
CA CYS A 27 -4.90 7.86 6.95
C CYS A 27 -5.76 7.06 5.98
N CYS A 28 -5.10 6.29 5.12
CA CYS A 28 -5.77 5.30 4.27
C CYS A 28 -4.97 4.01 4.22
N LEU A 29 -5.69 2.90 4.00
CA LEU A 29 -5.08 1.61 3.73
C LEU A 29 -4.46 1.62 2.35
N PHE A 30 -3.23 1.11 2.28
CA PHE A 30 -2.58 0.71 1.05
C PHE A 30 -2.21 -0.77 1.13
N GLY A 31 -1.39 -1.27 0.20
CA GLY A 31 -0.82 -2.60 0.31
C GLY A 31 -1.82 -3.75 0.20
N SER A 32 -1.55 -4.86 0.89
CA SER A 32 -2.23 -6.13 0.63
C SER A 32 -3.69 -6.15 1.10
N LEU A 33 -3.99 -5.54 2.25
CA LEU A 33 -5.36 -5.40 2.75
C LEU A 33 -6.20 -4.51 1.82
N ALA A 34 -5.67 -3.37 1.37
CA ALA A 34 -6.37 -2.52 0.41
C ALA A 34 -6.70 -3.26 -0.89
N CYS A 35 -5.75 -4.04 -1.43
CA CYS A 35 -5.98 -4.85 -2.63
C CYS A 35 -7.08 -5.89 -2.41
N TYR A 36 -7.09 -6.56 -1.25
CA TYR A 36 -8.13 -7.51 -0.89
C TYR A 36 -9.51 -6.84 -0.87
N MET A 37 -9.61 -5.64 -0.31
CA MET A 37 -10.87 -4.88 -0.27
C MET A 37 -11.36 -4.43 -1.65
N TRP A 38 -10.45 -4.26 -2.61
CA TRP A 38 -10.77 -4.04 -4.03
C TRP A 38 -11.18 -5.31 -4.79
N GLY A 39 -11.08 -6.49 -4.17
CA GLY A 39 -11.50 -7.76 -4.75
C GLY A 39 -10.35 -8.73 -5.09
N MET A 40 -9.10 -8.44 -4.70
CA MET A 40 -7.97 -9.35 -4.85
C MET A 40 -8.03 -10.48 -3.79
N VAL A 41 -9.00 -11.39 -3.92
CA VAL A 41 -9.33 -12.41 -2.91
C VAL A 41 -8.61 -13.75 -3.09
N TYR A 42 -7.71 -13.88 -4.07
CA TYR A 42 -6.98 -15.13 -4.31
C TYR A 42 -5.93 -15.44 -3.21
N ARG A 43 -5.61 -14.45 -2.36
CA ARG A 43 -4.76 -14.61 -1.19
C ARG A 43 -5.24 -13.71 -0.05
N ASP A 44 -5.00 -14.14 1.18
CA ASP A 44 -5.31 -13.33 2.36
C ASP A 44 -4.25 -12.24 2.59
N PRO A 45 -4.65 -11.05 3.05
CA PRO A 45 -3.73 -10.09 3.64
C PRO A 45 -3.18 -10.65 4.96
N LYS A 46 -1.94 -10.27 5.30
CA LYS A 46 -1.25 -10.74 6.51
C LYS A 46 -0.75 -9.59 7.40
N ASP A 47 -0.85 -8.39 6.88
CA ASP A 47 -0.31 -7.14 7.40
C ASP A 47 -1.30 -6.01 7.14
N VAL A 48 -1.17 -4.96 7.95
CA VAL A 48 -1.87 -3.69 7.77
C VAL A 48 -0.86 -2.67 7.28
N ASP A 49 -1.12 -2.10 6.12
CA ASP A 49 -0.31 -1.08 5.47
C ASP A 49 -1.12 0.23 5.48
N LEU A 50 -0.64 1.27 6.18
CA LEU A 50 -1.30 2.58 6.28
C LEU A 50 -0.44 3.71 5.73
N VAL A 51 -1.03 4.60 4.96
CA VAL A 51 -0.45 5.91 4.64
C VAL A 51 -1.15 6.95 5.51
N VAL A 52 -0.41 7.65 6.36
CA VAL A 52 -0.91 8.83 7.09
C VAL A 52 -0.74 10.05 6.18
N LEU A 53 -1.85 10.72 5.91
CA LEU A 53 -1.96 11.81 4.93
C LEU A 53 -1.54 13.15 5.54
N ASP A 54 -1.98 13.37 6.78
CA ASP A 54 -1.75 14.61 7.51
C ASP A 54 -0.78 14.34 8.65
N ASN A 55 0.51 14.40 8.35
CA ASN A 55 1.57 14.09 9.31
C ASN A 55 2.50 15.28 9.56
N GLU A 56 2.03 16.52 9.40
CA GLU A 56 2.83 17.75 9.16
C GLU A 56 4.14 17.89 9.97
N TRP A 57 4.27 17.24 11.14
CA TRP A 57 5.52 17.19 11.91
C TRP A 57 5.88 15.83 12.50
N ARG A 58 5.02 14.81 12.34
CA ARG A 58 5.21 13.50 12.99
C ARG A 58 5.98 12.55 12.09
N GLY A 59 7.09 12.06 12.64
CA GLY A 59 7.84 10.96 12.05
C GLY A 59 7.10 9.63 12.20
N THR A 60 7.47 8.64 11.38
CA THR A 60 6.89 7.29 11.44
C THR A 60 7.02 6.64 12.82
N GLU A 61 8.12 6.86 13.55
CA GLU A 61 8.30 6.30 14.89
C GLU A 61 7.33 6.93 15.92
N GLU A 62 7.08 8.23 15.85
CA GLU A 62 6.11 8.91 16.73
C GLU A 62 4.68 8.42 16.47
N LEU A 63 4.34 8.15 15.20
CA LEU A 63 3.05 7.56 14.83
C LEU A 63 2.89 6.14 15.39
N LYS A 64 3.97 5.36 15.43
CA LYS A 64 3.99 4.04 16.06
C LYS A 64 3.84 4.13 17.58
N GLU A 65 4.55 5.07 18.21
CA GLU A 65 4.49 5.31 19.65
C GLU A 65 3.07 5.68 20.09
N LEU A 66 2.38 6.55 19.34
CA LEU A 66 0.99 6.88 19.61
C LEU A 66 0.08 5.63 19.69
N LEU A 67 0.24 4.68 18.76
CA LEU A 67 -0.55 3.45 18.76
C LEU A 67 -0.26 2.58 19.99
N VAL A 68 1.02 2.47 20.37
CA VAL A 68 1.47 1.71 21.56
C VAL A 68 0.98 2.35 22.86
N GLU A 69 1.04 3.67 22.96
CA GLU A 69 0.57 4.43 24.13
C GLU A 69 -0.96 4.34 24.30
N THR A 70 -1.69 4.21 23.19
CA THR A 70 -3.17 4.20 23.19
C THR A 70 -3.76 2.81 23.43
N ASP A 71 -3.24 1.75 22.79
CA ASP A 71 -3.73 0.37 22.97
C ASP A 71 -2.55 -0.59 23.21
N ARG A 72 -2.52 -1.21 24.39
CA ARG A 72 -1.45 -2.10 24.87
C ARG A 72 -1.25 -3.35 24.02
N ASN A 73 -2.16 -3.67 23.11
CA ASN A 73 -1.97 -4.74 22.15
C ASN A 73 -1.01 -4.34 21.02
N PHE A 74 -0.80 -3.05 20.79
CA PHE A 74 0.28 -2.57 19.92
C PHE A 74 1.61 -2.62 20.67
N TYR A 75 2.66 -3.11 20.00
CA TYR A 75 4.00 -3.17 20.57
C TYR A 75 5.07 -3.07 19.49
N LEU A 76 6.26 -2.63 19.90
CA LEU A 76 7.40 -2.42 19.01
C LEU A 76 8.46 -3.50 19.22
N VAL A 77 9.02 -3.99 18.11
CA VAL A 77 10.11 -4.95 18.09
C VAL A 77 11.30 -4.31 17.35
N PRO A 78 12.55 -4.42 17.86
CA PRO A 78 13.72 -3.97 17.13
C PRO A 78 13.81 -4.58 15.72
N SER A 79 14.35 -3.82 14.76
CA SER A 79 14.64 -4.36 13.43
C SER A 79 15.61 -5.54 13.51
N ARG A 80 15.52 -6.47 12.54
CA ARG A 80 16.50 -7.56 12.38
C ARG A 80 17.84 -7.05 11.82
N ASP A 81 17.80 -5.90 11.17
CA ASP A 81 18.98 -5.21 10.70
C ASP A 81 19.60 -4.47 11.90
N PRO A 82 20.81 -4.84 12.35
CA PRO A 82 21.43 -4.24 13.52
C PRO A 82 21.74 -2.75 13.35
N ASP A 83 21.85 -2.28 12.10
CA ASP A 83 22.15 -0.88 11.77
C ASP A 83 20.86 -0.04 11.60
N ALA A 84 19.69 -0.67 11.63
CA ALA A 84 18.42 0.02 11.47
C ALA A 84 18.00 0.71 12.78
N THR A 85 17.73 2.01 12.68
CA THR A 85 17.23 2.84 13.78
C THR A 85 15.72 2.74 14.00
N TYR A 86 14.99 2.08 13.08
CA TYR A 86 13.53 1.94 13.15
C TYR A 86 13.11 0.68 13.91
N ARG A 87 11.90 0.72 14.50
CA ARG A 87 11.25 -0.44 15.12
C ARG A 87 10.09 -0.94 14.28
N VAL A 88 9.82 -2.23 14.33
CA VAL A 88 8.69 -2.86 13.63
C VAL A 88 7.49 -2.87 14.56
N LEU A 89 6.36 -2.32 14.11
CA LEU A 89 5.12 -2.28 14.86
C LEU A 89 4.30 -3.56 14.62
N TYR A 90 3.80 -4.13 15.71
CA TYR A 90 2.92 -5.30 15.71
C TYR A 90 1.68 -5.05 16.55
N TYR A 91 0.61 -5.79 16.24
CA TYR A 91 -0.59 -5.91 17.06
C TYR A 91 -0.74 -7.36 17.54
N ALA A 92 -0.87 -7.56 18.83
CA ALA A 92 -1.09 -8.87 19.44
C ALA A 92 -2.54 -9.34 19.21
N VAL A 93 -2.72 -10.48 18.53
CA VAL A 93 -4.04 -11.08 18.29
C VAL A 93 -4.31 -12.21 19.26
N GLY A 94 -3.27 -12.95 19.64
CA GLY A 94 -3.32 -14.01 20.63
C GLY A 94 -1.94 -14.62 20.88
N PRO A 95 -1.84 -15.66 21.71
CA PRO A 95 -0.56 -16.29 22.02
C PRO A 95 0.19 -16.74 20.75
N GLY A 96 1.35 -16.13 20.49
CA GLY A 96 2.18 -16.43 19.33
C GLY A 96 1.60 -16.01 17.98
N CYS A 97 0.57 -15.15 17.95
CA CYS A 97 -0.04 -14.62 16.73
C CYS A 97 -0.09 -13.09 16.77
N SER A 98 0.56 -12.46 15.79
CA SER A 98 0.64 -11.01 15.70
C SER A 98 0.51 -10.56 14.26
N CYS A 99 -0.14 -9.41 14.06
CA CYS A 99 -0.21 -8.73 12.77
C CYS A 99 0.85 -7.65 12.70
N LYS A 100 1.62 -7.61 11.61
CA LYS A 100 2.53 -6.50 11.34
C LYS A 100 1.72 -5.29 10.89
N ILE A 101 2.13 -4.09 11.31
CA ILE A 101 1.57 -2.83 10.85
C ILE A 101 2.71 -1.98 10.29
N ASP A 102 2.63 -1.64 9.02
CA ASP A 102 3.54 -0.71 8.36
C ASP A 102 2.84 0.64 8.20
N ILE A 103 3.50 1.70 8.67
CA ILE A 103 3.01 3.07 8.57
C ILE A 103 3.96 3.83 7.66
N LEU A 104 3.40 4.42 6.62
CA LEU A 104 4.05 5.35 5.73
C LEU A 104 3.45 6.73 5.92
N THR A 105 4.22 7.75 5.57
CA THR A 105 3.78 9.13 5.52
C THR A 105 3.86 9.63 4.08
N THR A 106 3.14 10.70 3.75
CA THR A 106 3.26 11.33 2.42
C THR A 106 4.36 12.39 2.42
N GLY A 107 4.90 12.70 1.23
CA GLY A 107 5.85 13.80 1.04
C GLY A 107 7.30 13.38 0.71
N HIS A 108 8.16 14.39 0.46
CA HIS A 108 9.52 14.22 -0.08
C HIS A 108 10.50 13.45 0.81
N SER A 109 10.16 13.22 2.08
CA SER A 109 11.02 12.53 3.04
C SER A 109 10.79 11.02 3.10
N THR A 110 9.93 10.46 2.24
CA THR A 110 9.69 9.01 2.22
C THR A 110 10.52 8.31 1.15
N SER A 111 11.19 7.23 1.55
CA SER A 111 11.98 6.37 0.65
C SER A 111 11.14 5.70 -0.43
N LEU A 112 9.80 5.71 -0.29
CA LEU A 112 8.86 5.10 -1.21
C LEU A 112 8.23 6.08 -2.20
N HIS A 113 8.65 7.35 -2.24
CA HIS A 113 8.19 8.34 -3.23
C HIS A 113 6.66 8.32 -3.44
N LEU A 114 5.91 8.31 -2.34
CA LEU A 114 4.45 8.29 -2.39
C LEU A 114 3.91 9.66 -2.83
N PRO A 115 2.91 9.70 -3.72
CA PRO A 115 2.23 10.94 -4.01
C PRO A 115 1.46 11.41 -2.76
N PRO A 116 1.38 12.72 -2.49
CA PRO A 116 0.40 13.24 -1.55
C PRO A 116 -0.99 12.83 -2.03
N VAL A 117 -1.73 12.10 -1.19
CA VAL A 117 -3.09 11.66 -1.50
C VAL A 117 -4.04 12.64 -0.81
N PRO A 118 -4.85 13.42 -1.56
CA PRO A 118 -5.86 14.27 -0.95
C PRO A 118 -6.84 13.41 -0.16
N PHE A 119 -7.27 13.91 1.00
CA PHE A 119 -8.20 13.19 1.86
C PHE A 119 -9.54 12.92 1.14
N GLU A 120 -9.97 13.84 0.29
CA GLU A 120 -11.21 13.78 -0.49
C GLU A 120 -11.23 12.61 -1.48
N GLU A 121 -10.06 12.15 -1.89
CA GLU A 121 -9.90 11.05 -2.86
C GLU A 121 -9.91 9.69 -2.16
N VAL A 122 -9.79 9.65 -0.83
CA VAL A 122 -9.79 8.39 -0.09
C VAL A 122 -11.18 7.77 -0.05
N LEU A 123 -11.28 6.53 -0.50
CA LEU A 123 -12.53 5.79 -0.51
C LEU A 123 -12.79 5.12 0.83
N THR A 124 -14.05 4.92 1.19
CA THR A 124 -14.41 4.18 2.41
C THR A 124 -15.05 2.84 2.06
N PHE A 125 -14.41 1.74 2.45
CA PHE A 125 -14.95 0.39 2.34
C PHE A 125 -15.10 -0.22 3.72
N VAL A 126 -16.31 -0.66 4.08
CA VAL A 126 -16.59 -1.29 5.39
C VAL A 126 -16.01 -0.47 6.56
N ALA A 127 -16.28 0.85 6.54
CA ALA A 127 -15.78 1.84 7.51
C ALA A 127 -14.25 2.04 7.57
N LEU A 128 -13.48 1.44 6.67
CA LEU A 128 -12.04 1.65 6.54
C LEU A 128 -11.72 2.60 5.37
N PRO A 129 -10.83 3.58 5.57
CA PRO A 129 -10.30 4.40 4.48
C PRO A 129 -9.34 3.57 3.62
N VAL A 130 -9.51 3.59 2.31
CA VAL A 130 -8.78 2.77 1.33
C VAL A 130 -8.29 3.65 0.19
N MET A 131 -7.03 3.47 -0.20
CA MET A 131 -6.44 4.15 -1.35
C MET A 131 -7.23 3.84 -2.64
N PRO A 132 -7.42 4.83 -3.53
CA PRO A 132 -8.02 4.60 -4.84
C PRO A 132 -7.32 3.51 -5.65
N LEU A 133 -8.10 2.84 -6.51
CA LEU A 133 -7.65 1.63 -7.20
C LEU A 133 -6.42 1.87 -8.07
N LEU A 134 -6.42 2.93 -8.87
CA LEU A 134 -5.33 3.21 -9.81
C LEU A 134 -3.99 3.50 -9.12
N PRO A 135 -3.87 4.46 -8.17
CA PRO A 135 -2.61 4.65 -7.45
C PRO A 135 -2.18 3.41 -6.67
N LEU A 136 -3.12 2.62 -6.12
CA LEU A 136 -2.80 1.35 -5.45
C LEU A 136 -2.19 0.33 -6.42
N LEU A 137 -2.74 0.17 -7.63
CA LEU A 137 -2.18 -0.66 -8.69
C LEU A 137 -0.78 -0.16 -9.11
N LEU A 138 -0.62 1.15 -9.29
CA LEU A 138 0.66 1.74 -9.68
C LEU A 138 1.73 1.55 -8.58
N MET A 139 1.35 1.59 -7.31
CA MET A 139 2.24 1.27 -6.20
C MET A 139 2.65 -0.20 -6.16
N LYS A 140 1.80 -1.14 -6.60
CA LYS A 140 2.20 -2.55 -6.78
C LYS A 140 3.26 -2.71 -7.87
N ILE A 141 3.13 -1.99 -8.97
CA ILE A 141 4.17 -1.91 -10.02
C ILE A 141 5.48 -1.37 -9.45
N GLN A 142 5.43 -0.35 -8.60
CA GLN A 142 6.63 0.16 -7.93
C GLN A 142 7.29 -0.88 -7.03
N GLY A 143 6.51 -1.59 -6.21
CA GLY A 143 6.99 -2.66 -5.35
C GLY A 143 7.64 -3.80 -6.14
N TRP A 144 6.98 -4.25 -7.21
CA TRP A 144 7.51 -5.27 -8.11
C TRP A 144 8.89 -4.88 -8.67
N LEU A 145 9.01 -3.67 -9.22
CA LEU A 145 10.28 -3.22 -9.82
C LEU A 145 11.38 -3.08 -8.76
N ALA A 146 11.05 -2.52 -7.59
CA ALA A 146 12.00 -2.37 -6.49
C ALA A 146 12.54 -3.72 -6.02
N HIS A 147 11.66 -4.71 -5.82
CA HIS A 147 12.07 -6.05 -5.44
C HIS A 147 12.88 -6.74 -6.53
N ARG A 148 12.56 -6.53 -7.81
CA ARG A 148 13.30 -7.07 -8.96
C ARG A 148 14.71 -6.52 -9.06
N GLU A 149 14.89 -5.23 -8.79
CA GLU A 149 16.19 -4.54 -8.85
C GLU A 149 17.00 -4.67 -7.54
N SER A 150 16.42 -5.28 -6.49
CA SER A 150 17.09 -5.46 -5.20
C SER A 150 18.27 -6.42 -5.27
N GLN A 151 19.35 -6.06 -4.55
CA GLN A 151 20.49 -6.93 -4.30
C GLN A 151 20.21 -8.00 -3.23
N LYS A 152 19.14 -7.84 -2.43
CA LYS A 152 18.77 -8.77 -1.36
C LYS A 152 17.93 -9.93 -1.89
N ALA A 153 18.40 -11.16 -1.69
CA ALA A 153 17.74 -12.37 -2.21
C ALA A 153 16.30 -12.54 -1.70
N HIS A 154 16.03 -12.20 -0.44
CA HIS A 154 14.69 -12.33 0.15
C HIS A 154 13.69 -11.29 -0.40
N GLU A 155 14.16 -10.14 -0.89
CA GLU A 155 13.32 -9.17 -1.59
C GLU A 155 13.01 -9.67 -3.00
N ARG A 156 14.02 -10.14 -3.74
CA ARG A 156 13.81 -10.76 -5.06
C ARG A 156 12.89 -11.97 -5.04
N ALA A 157 12.89 -12.74 -3.94
CA ALA A 157 11.98 -13.87 -3.76
C ALA A 157 10.49 -13.47 -3.79
N LYS A 158 10.15 -12.19 -3.60
CA LYS A 158 8.78 -11.66 -3.68
C LYS A 158 8.33 -11.33 -5.10
N VAL A 159 9.25 -11.20 -6.06
CA VAL A 159 8.94 -10.76 -7.44
C VAL A 159 7.83 -11.58 -8.12
N PRO A 160 7.79 -12.93 -8.04
CA PRO A 160 6.71 -13.69 -8.64
C PRO A 160 5.34 -13.36 -8.03
N GLN A 161 5.30 -13.15 -6.70
CA GLN A 161 4.09 -12.81 -5.98
C GLN A 161 3.62 -11.38 -6.31
N ASP A 162 4.56 -10.44 -6.45
CA ASP A 162 4.23 -9.06 -6.86
C ASP A 162 3.71 -9.02 -8.29
N ALA A 163 4.30 -9.79 -9.21
CA ALA A 163 3.82 -9.88 -10.59
C ALA A 163 2.40 -10.46 -10.66
N ALA A 164 2.10 -11.48 -9.84
CA ALA A 164 0.75 -12.02 -9.72
C ALA A 164 -0.24 -10.98 -9.15
N ASP A 165 0.14 -10.27 -8.08
CA ASP A 165 -0.66 -9.17 -7.50
C ASP A 165 -0.95 -8.09 -8.55
N VAL A 166 0.06 -7.64 -9.30
CA VAL A 166 -0.09 -6.64 -10.36
C VAL A 166 -1.09 -7.11 -11.41
N ARG A 167 -0.97 -8.35 -11.90
CA ARG A 167 -1.88 -8.87 -12.95
C ARG A 167 -3.33 -8.94 -12.46
N VAL A 168 -3.55 -9.38 -11.22
CA VAL A 168 -4.91 -9.43 -10.65
C VAL A 168 -5.47 -8.02 -10.44
N MET A 169 -4.67 -7.10 -9.89
CA MET A 169 -5.11 -5.71 -9.69
C MET A 169 -5.36 -4.99 -11.02
N LEU A 170 -4.57 -5.26 -12.05
CA LEU A 170 -4.77 -4.76 -13.40
C LEU A 170 -6.10 -5.26 -13.98
N TYR A 171 -6.38 -6.55 -13.86
CA TYR A 171 -7.67 -7.10 -14.25
C TYR A 171 -8.83 -6.41 -13.51
N ILE A 172 -8.73 -6.22 -12.19
CA ILE A 172 -9.76 -5.53 -11.41
C ILE A 172 -9.95 -4.08 -11.90
N ALA A 173 -8.86 -3.35 -12.15
CA ALA A 173 -8.92 -1.97 -12.66
C ALA A 173 -9.61 -1.89 -14.02
N VAL A 174 -9.33 -2.84 -14.91
CA VAL A 174 -10.00 -2.95 -16.21
C VAL A 174 -11.49 -3.26 -16.07
N GLN A 175 -11.87 -4.17 -15.18
CA GLN A 175 -13.29 -4.49 -14.91
C GLN A 175 -14.05 -3.33 -14.28
N LYS A 176 -13.34 -2.46 -13.54
CA LYS A 176 -13.88 -1.24 -12.93
C LYS A 176 -13.84 -0.03 -13.86
N GLU A 177 -13.36 -0.20 -15.09
CA GLU A 177 -13.28 0.83 -16.13
C GLU A 177 -12.52 2.08 -15.67
N VAL A 178 -11.53 1.92 -14.78
CA VAL A 178 -10.74 3.05 -14.28
C VAL A 178 -9.76 3.51 -15.36
N HIS A 179 -9.66 4.81 -15.57
CA HIS A 179 -8.78 5.41 -16.56
C HIS A 179 -7.90 6.51 -15.94
N ILE A 180 -6.65 6.61 -16.38
CA ILE A 180 -5.69 7.62 -15.89
C ILE A 180 -6.10 9.08 -16.20
N HIS A 181 -7.13 9.26 -17.03
CA HIS A 181 -7.67 10.57 -17.43
C HIS A 181 -9.05 10.83 -16.83
N ASP A 182 -9.52 9.94 -15.95
CA ASP A 182 -10.73 10.20 -15.18
C ASP A 182 -10.50 11.38 -14.22
N PRO A 183 -11.52 12.22 -13.96
CA PRO A 183 -11.44 13.31 -13.00
C PRO A 183 -10.90 12.87 -11.62
N GLU A 184 -11.31 11.69 -11.16
CA GLU A 184 -10.88 11.07 -9.90
C GLU A 184 -9.39 10.67 -9.86
N CYS A 185 -8.69 10.80 -10.99
CA CYS A 185 -7.26 10.54 -11.13
C CYS A 185 -6.44 11.83 -11.35
N GLU A 186 -7.07 12.98 -11.58
CA GLU A 186 -6.39 14.25 -11.92
C GLU A 186 -5.51 14.78 -10.78
N TRP A 187 -5.83 14.43 -9.54
CA TRP A 187 -5.03 14.81 -8.37
C TRP A 187 -3.63 14.18 -8.35
N MET A 188 -3.43 13.06 -9.08
CA MET A 188 -2.15 12.37 -9.08
C MET A 188 -1.06 13.26 -9.72
N PRO A 189 0.06 13.54 -9.02
CA PRO A 189 1.08 14.41 -9.55
C PRO A 189 1.69 13.88 -10.86
N LEU A 190 1.95 14.79 -11.81
CA LEU A 190 2.53 14.42 -13.11
C LEU A 190 3.86 13.66 -12.99
N TRP A 191 4.69 13.99 -11.99
CA TRP A 191 5.93 13.27 -11.74
C TRP A 191 5.67 11.80 -11.36
N PHE A 192 4.63 11.53 -10.58
CA PHE A 192 4.24 10.19 -10.16
C PHE A 192 3.76 9.40 -11.36
N VAL A 193 2.82 9.96 -12.14
CA VAL A 193 2.29 9.33 -13.35
C VAL A 193 3.40 9.01 -14.35
N ARG A 194 4.32 9.95 -14.62
CA ARG A 194 5.45 9.71 -15.54
C ARG A 194 6.36 8.58 -15.08
N GLN A 195 6.72 8.55 -13.79
CA GLN A 195 7.52 7.45 -13.27
C GLN A 195 6.76 6.12 -13.38
N MET A 196 5.46 6.11 -13.11
CA MET A 196 4.65 4.89 -13.19
C MET A 196 4.50 4.37 -14.61
N LYS A 197 4.33 5.25 -15.61
CA LYS A 197 4.37 4.86 -17.04
C LYS A 197 5.68 4.17 -17.41
N PHE A 198 6.82 4.68 -16.93
CA PHE A 198 8.12 4.04 -17.14
C PHE A 198 8.23 2.66 -16.49
N ARG A 199 7.70 2.50 -15.27
CA ARG A 199 7.70 1.19 -14.59
C ARG A 199 6.74 0.20 -15.26
N VAL A 200 5.58 0.65 -15.72
CA VAL A 200 4.64 -0.16 -16.52
C VAL A 200 5.27 -0.60 -17.82
N PHE A 201 6.04 0.25 -18.51
CA PHE A 201 6.80 -0.16 -19.70
C PHE A 201 7.77 -1.31 -19.40
N LYS A 202 8.50 -1.26 -18.27
CA LYS A 202 9.36 -2.38 -17.84
C LYS A 202 8.55 -3.64 -17.54
N PHE A 203 7.38 -3.51 -16.93
CA PHE A 203 6.49 -4.63 -16.64
C PHE A 203 5.98 -5.28 -17.93
N VAL A 204 5.47 -4.50 -18.88
CA VAL A 204 4.98 -4.99 -20.18
C VAL A 204 6.08 -5.70 -20.97
N ARG A 205 7.34 -5.24 -20.90
CA ARG A 205 8.46 -5.95 -21.53
C ARG A 205 8.68 -7.36 -20.98
N GLU A 206 8.34 -7.59 -19.72
CA GLU A 206 8.45 -8.91 -19.08
C GLU A 206 7.16 -9.74 -19.21
N TYR A 207 5.99 -9.07 -19.22
CA TYR A 207 4.67 -9.66 -19.36
C TYR A 207 3.91 -9.01 -20.53
N PRO A 208 4.25 -9.32 -21.79
CA PRO A 208 3.68 -8.63 -22.97
C PRO A 208 2.17 -8.81 -23.13
N ASP A 209 1.63 -9.91 -22.59
CA ASP A 209 0.20 -10.19 -22.55
C ASP A 209 -0.60 -9.16 -21.74
N SER A 210 0.05 -8.42 -20.85
CA SER A 210 -0.60 -7.34 -20.07
C SER A 210 -0.77 -6.02 -20.81
N LEU A 211 -0.16 -5.84 -21.98
CA LEU A 211 -0.12 -4.55 -22.70
C LEU A 211 -1.52 -3.99 -22.96
N GLU A 212 -2.44 -4.83 -23.43
CA GLU A 212 -3.78 -4.36 -23.82
C GLU A 212 -4.56 -3.85 -22.61
N ASP A 213 -4.44 -4.50 -21.46
CA ASP A 213 -5.07 -4.04 -20.24
C ASP A 213 -4.50 -2.68 -19.78
N TRP A 214 -3.18 -2.46 -19.90
CA TRP A 214 -2.58 -1.14 -19.62
C TRP A 214 -3.00 -0.05 -20.62
N ASN A 215 -3.23 -0.41 -21.89
CA ASN A 215 -3.78 0.51 -22.90
C ASN A 215 -5.19 0.96 -22.51
N ARG A 216 -6.02 0.02 -22.00
CA ARG A 216 -7.39 0.31 -21.56
C ARG A 216 -7.45 1.23 -20.36
N LEU A 217 -6.42 1.27 -19.51
CA LEU A 217 -6.30 2.25 -18.42
C LEU A 217 -5.69 3.59 -18.89
N GLY A 218 -5.30 3.73 -20.17
CA GLY A 218 -4.65 4.92 -20.73
C GLY A 218 -3.18 5.11 -20.35
N ILE A 219 -2.54 4.13 -19.71
CA ILE A 219 -1.21 4.31 -19.12
C ILE A 219 -0.11 4.31 -20.19
N THR A 220 -0.22 3.43 -21.18
CA THR A 220 0.78 3.22 -22.24
C THR A 220 0.62 4.16 -23.44
N GLN A 221 -0.46 4.95 -23.50
CA GLN A 221 -0.65 5.96 -24.53
C GLN A 221 0.25 7.18 -24.23
N THR A 222 0.93 7.69 -25.25
CA THR A 222 1.78 8.88 -25.17
C THR A 222 0.90 10.09 -24.85
N ILE A 223 1.25 10.86 -23.81
CA ILE A 223 0.67 12.19 -23.62
C ILE A 223 1.24 13.04 -24.76
N VAL A 224 0.41 13.37 -25.75
CA VAL A 224 0.73 14.33 -26.81
C VAL A 224 0.69 15.74 -26.23
#